data_AF-A0A8J7CGD1-F1
#
_entry.id   AF-A0A8J7CGD1-F1
#
_cell.length_a   1.000
_cell.length_b   1.000
_cell.length_c   1.000
_cell.angle_alpha   90.00
_cell.angle_beta   90.00
_cell.angle_gamma   90.00
#
_symmetry.space_group_name_H-M   'P 1'
#
loop_
_entity.id
_entity.type
_entity.pdbx_description
1 polymer ?
#
loop_
_entity_poly.entity_id
_entity_poly.type
_entity_poly.pdbx_seq_one_letter_code
_entity_poly.pdbx_strand_id
1 'polypeptide(L)'
;MIHNLRKLADYLIGKSDEVQDLDLKDLLMAKVILDIHRTRVRKDLVFLPLGYLKPIHALDRPNAIRATEARVEALRPHRERFLVAGTLTCADLSEVLPSVSWIKTVCENDQSYLTYEGNGRLAALHEVFGREADLEVEVELYHFRRSKKIVRRLNRLRRLNGLL
;
A
#
# COMPACT_ATOMS: atom_id res chain seq x y z
N MET A 1 -14.60 10.07 -13.66
CA MET A 1 -13.54 9.16 -14.15
C MET A 1 -12.30 9.89 -14.66
N ILE A 2 -12.45 10.96 -15.45
CA ILE A 2 -11.34 11.80 -15.97
C ILE A 2 -10.56 12.54 -14.86
N HIS A 3 -11.23 12.93 -13.77
CA HIS A 3 -10.61 13.65 -12.65
C HIS A 3 -9.57 12.82 -11.86
N ASN A 4 -9.77 11.50 -11.75
CA ASN A 4 -8.80 10.59 -11.11
C ASN A 4 -7.60 10.28 -12.00
N LEU A 5 -7.77 10.33 -13.33
CA LEU A 5 -6.68 10.20 -14.30
C LEU A 5 -5.77 11.42 -14.28
N ARG A 6 -6.32 12.64 -14.13
CA ARG A 6 -5.53 13.85 -13.91
C ARG A 6 -4.75 13.78 -12.60
N LYS A 7 -5.37 13.44 -11.47
CA LYS A 7 -4.64 13.27 -10.20
C LYS A 7 -3.54 12.19 -10.27
N LEU A 8 -3.77 11.10 -10.99
CA LEU A 8 -2.75 10.07 -11.22
C LEU A 8 -1.63 10.59 -12.13
N ALA A 9 -1.96 11.34 -13.19
CA ALA A 9 -1.00 11.96 -14.08
C ALA A 9 -0.19 13.04 -13.36
N ASP A 10 -0.82 13.91 -12.58
CA ASP A 10 -0.18 14.94 -11.77
C ASP A 10 0.70 14.32 -10.67
N TYR A 11 0.30 13.17 -10.12
CA TYR A 11 1.15 12.38 -9.22
C TYR A 11 2.37 11.78 -9.92
N LEU A 12 2.21 11.27 -11.15
CA LEU A 12 3.31 10.74 -11.96
C LEU A 12 4.23 11.85 -12.48
N ILE A 13 3.68 13.04 -12.76
CA ILE A 13 4.41 14.24 -13.19
C ILE A 13 5.10 14.90 -11.99
N GLY A 14 4.50 14.92 -10.80
CA GLY A 14 5.16 15.35 -9.56
C GLY A 14 6.31 14.42 -9.12
N LYS A 15 6.42 13.26 -9.75
CA LYS A 15 7.56 12.33 -9.68
C LYS A 15 8.54 12.51 -10.84
N SER A 16 8.44 13.57 -11.66
CA SER A 16 9.33 13.78 -12.81
C SER A 16 10.81 13.85 -12.44
N ASP A 17 11.13 14.32 -11.23
CA ASP A 17 12.51 14.30 -10.72
C ASP A 17 12.99 12.87 -10.38
N GLU A 18 12.08 11.93 -10.13
CA GLU A 18 12.38 10.48 -10.01
C GLU A 18 12.52 9.78 -11.37
N VAL A 19 12.09 10.41 -12.48
CA VAL A 19 12.13 9.81 -13.82
C VAL A 19 13.57 9.69 -14.35
N GLN A 20 14.48 10.54 -13.85
CA GLN A 20 15.91 10.47 -14.17
C GLN A 20 16.63 9.28 -13.49
N ASP A 21 16.04 8.72 -12.43
CA ASP A 21 16.55 7.60 -11.62
C ASP A 21 15.73 6.30 -11.79
N LEU A 22 14.92 6.17 -12.86
CA LEU A 22 14.09 4.99 -13.09
C LEU A 22 14.95 3.75 -13.39
N ASP A 23 15.18 2.93 -12.36
CA ASP A 23 15.76 1.60 -12.50
C ASP A 23 14.75 0.65 -13.20
N LEU A 24 15.23 -0.43 -13.81
CA LEU A 24 14.43 -1.48 -14.42
C LEU A 24 13.36 -2.02 -13.45
N LYS A 25 13.63 -1.99 -12.14
CA LYS A 25 12.70 -2.35 -11.08
C LYS A 25 11.46 -1.46 -11.06
N ASP A 26 11.62 -0.16 -11.26
CA ASP A 26 10.52 0.81 -11.24
C ASP A 26 9.60 0.65 -12.44
N LEU A 27 10.18 0.44 -13.63
CA LEU A 27 9.43 0.14 -14.85
C LEU A 27 8.62 -1.16 -14.71
N LEU A 28 9.25 -2.19 -14.12
CA LEU A 28 8.56 -3.45 -13.85
C LEU A 28 7.42 -3.26 -12.83
N MET A 29 7.65 -2.48 -11.78
CA MET A 29 6.64 -2.16 -10.77
C MET A 29 5.45 -1.43 -11.41
N ALA A 30 5.71 -0.37 -12.18
CA ALA A 30 4.68 0.39 -12.90
C ALA A 30 3.86 -0.52 -13.83
N LYS A 31 4.53 -1.40 -14.60
CA LYS A 31 3.86 -2.38 -15.47
C LYS A 31 2.96 -3.33 -14.67
N VAL A 32 3.44 -3.85 -13.54
CA VAL A 32 2.66 -4.78 -12.70
C VAL A 32 1.44 -4.09 -12.10
N ILE A 33 1.58 -2.85 -11.60
CA ILE A 33 0.47 -2.05 -11.07
C ILE A 33 -0.57 -1.76 -12.17
N LEU A 34 -0.13 -1.38 -13.37
CA LEU A 34 -1.02 -1.18 -14.52
C LEU A 34 -1.78 -2.46 -14.89
N ASP A 35 -1.08 -3.59 -14.94
CA ASP A 35 -1.68 -4.90 -15.22
C ASP A 35 -2.72 -5.27 -14.14
N ILE A 36 -2.43 -4.99 -12.87
CA ILE A 36 -3.37 -5.18 -11.75
C ILE A 36 -4.64 -4.36 -12.00
N HIS A 37 -4.51 -3.07 -12.28
CA HIS A 37 -5.69 -2.23 -12.51
C HIS A 37 -6.51 -2.65 -13.71
N ARG A 38 -5.85 -3.11 -14.79
CA ARG A 38 -6.50 -3.55 -16.03
C ARG A 38 -7.19 -4.90 -15.92
N THR A 39 -6.66 -5.82 -15.09
CA THR A 39 -7.12 -7.21 -15.06
C THR A 39 -7.96 -7.57 -13.83
N ARG A 40 -8.14 -6.63 -12.89
CA ARG A 40 -9.05 -6.82 -11.75
C ARG A 40 -10.47 -7.14 -12.24
N VAL A 41 -11.13 -8.06 -11.55
CA VAL A 41 -12.53 -8.43 -11.80
C VAL A 41 -13.46 -7.63 -10.91
N ARG A 42 -13.09 -7.52 -9.63
CA ARG A 42 -13.79 -6.71 -8.63
C ARG A 42 -12.82 -6.23 -7.57
N LYS A 43 -13.29 -5.32 -6.73
CA LYS A 43 -12.63 -4.88 -5.51
C LYS A 43 -13.67 -4.80 -4.40
N ASP A 44 -13.26 -5.19 -3.19
CA ASP A 44 -14.08 -5.20 -1.99
C ASP A 44 -13.36 -4.38 -0.90
N LEU A 45 -14.10 -3.69 -0.04
CA LEU A 45 -13.55 -3.11 1.19
C LEU A 45 -13.69 -4.13 2.30
N VAL A 46 -12.57 -4.49 2.93
CA VAL A 46 -12.51 -5.55 3.93
C VAL A 46 -11.57 -5.15 5.06
N PHE A 47 -11.87 -5.57 6.28
CA PHE A 47 -10.95 -5.51 7.40
C PHE A 47 -10.00 -6.70 7.34
N LEU A 48 -8.70 -6.44 7.51
CA LEU A 48 -7.67 -7.46 7.61
C LEU A 48 -6.76 -7.16 8.81
N PRO A 49 -6.29 -8.18 9.54
CA PRO A 49 -5.29 -7.99 10.59
C PRO A 49 -4.05 -7.26 10.03
N LEU A 50 -3.57 -6.23 10.75
CA LEU A 50 -2.42 -5.44 10.32
C LEU A 50 -1.20 -6.34 10.03
N GLY A 51 -0.96 -7.35 10.87
CA GLY A 51 0.14 -8.30 10.71
C GLY A 51 0.09 -9.15 9.43
N TYR A 52 -1.07 -9.26 8.77
CA TYR A 52 -1.23 -10.05 7.53
C TYR A 52 -0.87 -9.24 6.28
N LEU A 53 -0.75 -7.91 6.40
CA LEU A 53 -0.41 -7.01 5.30
C LEU A 53 1.11 -6.99 5.08
N LYS A 54 1.55 -7.25 3.85
CA LYS A 54 2.96 -7.28 3.48
C LYS A 54 3.26 -6.28 2.36
N PRO A 55 4.32 -5.46 2.49
CA PRO A 55 4.70 -4.54 1.42
C PRO A 55 5.29 -5.30 0.23
N ILE A 56 5.23 -4.68 -0.95
CA ILE A 56 5.84 -5.24 -2.17
C ILE A 56 7.24 -4.68 -2.49
N HIS A 57 7.62 -3.57 -1.84
CA HIS A 57 8.93 -2.93 -1.96
C HIS A 57 9.31 -2.24 -0.64
N ALA A 58 10.60 -2.02 -0.41
CA ALA A 58 11.08 -1.22 0.72
C ALA A 58 10.87 0.28 0.45
N LEU A 59 10.83 1.08 1.52
CA LEU A 59 10.81 2.54 1.41
C LEU A 59 12.24 3.04 1.62
N ASP A 60 13.03 3.04 0.55
CA ASP A 60 14.47 3.34 0.57
C ASP A 60 14.80 4.76 0.06
N ARG A 61 13.86 5.42 -0.63
CA ARG A 61 14.06 6.78 -1.14
C ARG A 61 13.93 7.82 -0.04
N PRO A 62 14.83 8.83 0.04
CA PRO A 62 14.77 9.87 1.07
C PRO A 62 13.40 10.58 1.17
N ASN A 63 12.76 10.86 0.02
CA ASN A 63 11.41 11.45 0.00
C ASN A 63 10.35 10.51 0.59
N ALA A 64 10.44 9.21 0.29
CA ALA A 64 9.51 8.21 0.81
C ALA A 64 9.69 7.99 2.31
N ILE A 65 10.95 8.03 2.79
CA ILE A 65 11.29 7.96 4.22
C ILE A 65 10.69 9.17 4.96
N ARG A 66 10.99 10.40 4.53
CA ARG A 66 10.43 11.62 5.15
C ARG A 66 8.91 11.65 5.16
N ALA A 67 8.28 11.25 4.05
CA ALA A 67 6.83 11.17 3.98
C ALA A 67 6.25 10.09 4.90
N THR A 68 7.02 9.05 5.24
CA THR A 68 6.60 8.01 6.18
C THR A 68 6.79 8.47 7.62
N GLU A 69 7.91 9.12 7.94
CA GLU A 69 8.14 9.76 9.25
C GLU A 69 7.05 10.77 9.59
N ALA A 70 6.69 11.65 8.64
CA ALA A 70 5.59 12.61 8.83
C ALA A 70 4.25 11.92 9.14
N ARG A 71 4.00 10.75 8.53
CA ARG A 71 2.79 9.95 8.82
C ARG A 71 2.86 9.30 10.20
N VAL A 72 4.03 8.81 10.60
CA VAL A 72 4.24 8.25 11.93
C VAL A 72 3.93 9.32 12.98
N GLU A 73 4.50 10.51 12.84
CA GLU A 73 4.25 11.62 13.77
C GLU A 73 2.80 12.06 13.82
N ALA A 74 2.10 12.10 12.68
CA ALA A 74 0.66 12.39 12.65
C ALA A 74 -0.18 11.31 13.34
N LEU A 75 0.26 10.04 13.31
CA LEU A 75 -0.51 8.90 13.80
C LEU A 75 -0.27 8.60 15.29
N ARG A 76 0.93 8.92 15.82
CA ARG A 76 1.30 8.70 17.22
C ARG A 76 0.26 9.20 18.24
N PRO A 77 -0.29 10.43 18.13
CA PRO A 77 -1.27 10.94 19.10
C PRO A 77 -2.58 10.14 19.15
N HIS A 78 -2.91 9.41 18.08
CA HIS A 78 -4.16 8.65 17.96
C HIS A 78 -3.97 7.17 18.29
N ARG A 79 -2.76 6.75 18.69
CA ARG A 79 -2.41 5.33 18.87
C ARG A 79 -3.35 4.62 19.83
N GLU A 80 -3.54 5.16 21.04
CA GLU A 80 -4.40 4.52 22.04
C GLU A 80 -5.86 4.45 21.59
N ARG A 81 -6.38 5.52 20.96
CA ARG A 81 -7.74 5.55 20.40
C ARG A 81 -7.97 4.38 19.46
N PHE A 82 -7.04 4.15 18.52
CA PHE A 82 -7.19 3.09 17.52
C PHE A 82 -6.95 1.69 18.07
N LEU A 83 -6.05 1.52 19.04
CA LEU A 83 -5.87 0.22 19.71
C LEU A 83 -7.11 -0.17 20.53
N VAL A 84 -7.75 0.79 21.20
CA VAL A 84 -9.01 0.53 21.94
C VAL A 84 -10.15 0.21 20.97
N ALA A 85 -10.21 0.88 19.83
CA ALA A 85 -11.22 0.60 18.79
C ALA A 85 -11.02 -0.78 18.12
N GLY A 86 -9.79 -1.31 18.10
CA GLY A 86 -9.43 -2.58 17.46
C GLY A 86 -9.53 -2.60 15.93
N THR A 87 -10.04 -1.53 15.34
CA THR A 87 -10.22 -1.39 13.89
C THR A 87 -9.81 0.00 13.42
N LEU A 88 -9.39 0.10 12.16
CA LEU A 88 -9.00 1.34 11.53
C LEU A 88 -9.63 1.41 10.13
N THR A 89 -10.62 2.28 9.96
CA THR A 89 -11.38 2.42 8.71
C THR A 89 -10.67 3.29 7.68
N CYS A 90 -11.15 3.26 6.44
CA CYS A 90 -10.71 4.20 5.41
C CYS A 90 -11.00 5.67 5.81
N ALA A 91 -12.08 5.92 6.55
CA ALA A 91 -12.41 7.24 7.06
C ALA A 91 -11.40 7.72 8.10
N ASP A 92 -11.04 6.85 9.06
CA ASP A 92 -10.01 7.12 10.07
C ASP A 92 -8.65 7.41 9.42
N LEU A 93 -8.26 6.60 8.42
CA LEU A 93 -7.05 6.84 7.63
C LEU A 93 -7.09 8.16 6.90
N SER A 94 -8.25 8.63 6.43
CA SER A 94 -8.34 9.88 5.68
C SER A 94 -8.23 11.11 6.57
N GLU A 95 -8.78 11.01 7.78
CA GLU A 95 -8.69 12.05 8.80
C GLU A 95 -7.23 12.25 9.23
N VAL A 96 -6.53 11.15 9.54
CA VAL A 96 -5.19 11.23 10.14
C VAL A 96 -4.06 11.17 9.10
N LEU A 97 -4.24 10.40 8.01
CA LEU A 97 -3.23 10.11 7.00
C LEU A 97 -3.77 10.34 5.56
N PRO A 98 -4.15 11.58 5.21
CA PRO A 98 -4.81 11.87 3.94
C PRO A 98 -4.00 11.36 2.74
N SER A 99 -4.68 10.67 1.82
CA SER A 99 -4.07 10.10 0.61
C SER A 99 -5.05 10.07 -0.55
N VAL A 100 -4.52 10.12 -1.77
CA VAL A 100 -5.32 10.08 -3.02
C VAL A 100 -5.81 8.66 -3.37
N SER A 101 -5.30 7.63 -2.70
CA SER A 101 -5.74 6.24 -2.86
C SER A 101 -5.85 5.53 -1.51
N TRP A 102 -6.53 4.39 -1.46
CA TRP A 102 -6.60 3.49 -0.30
C TRP A 102 -5.40 2.53 -0.24
N ILE A 103 -5.25 1.81 0.87
CA ILE A 103 -4.31 0.68 0.94
C ILE A 103 -4.93 -0.42 0.09
N LYS A 104 -4.22 -0.86 -0.96
CA LYS A 104 -4.76 -1.85 -1.90
C LYS A 104 -3.96 -3.12 -1.87
N THR A 105 -4.68 -4.23 -1.79
CA THR A 105 -4.08 -5.53 -1.48
C THR A 105 -4.54 -6.61 -2.44
N VAL A 106 -3.75 -7.68 -2.51
CA VAL A 106 -4.11 -8.93 -3.18
C VAL A 106 -3.85 -10.08 -2.20
N CYS A 107 -4.82 -10.98 -2.05
CA CYS A 107 -4.64 -12.19 -1.26
C CYS A 107 -3.55 -13.10 -1.88
N GLU A 108 -2.52 -13.42 -1.11
CA GLU A 108 -1.52 -14.43 -1.43
C GLU A 108 -1.93 -15.79 -0.85
N ASN A 109 -2.41 -15.81 0.39
CA ASN A 109 -3.04 -16.93 1.08
C ASN A 109 -3.88 -16.40 2.27
N ASP A 110 -4.44 -17.30 3.07
CA ASP A 110 -5.38 -16.97 4.16
C ASP A 110 -4.80 -16.05 5.24
N GLN A 111 -3.48 -15.96 5.36
CA GLN A 111 -2.77 -15.14 6.36
C GLN A 111 -1.76 -14.18 5.74
N SER A 112 -1.88 -13.92 4.44
CA SER A 112 -0.89 -13.11 3.72
C SER A 112 -1.53 -12.33 2.59
N TYR A 113 -1.40 -11.00 2.66
CA TYR A 113 -1.96 -10.08 1.69
C TYR A 113 -0.87 -9.12 1.21
N LEU A 114 -0.67 -9.07 -0.10
CA LEU A 114 0.37 -8.24 -0.71
C LEU A 114 -0.18 -6.84 -0.98
N THR A 115 0.35 -5.85 -0.28
CA THR A 115 0.02 -4.43 -0.43
C THR A 115 0.81 -3.85 -1.58
N TYR A 116 0.15 -3.62 -2.71
CA TYR A 116 0.80 -3.09 -3.91
C TYR A 116 0.63 -1.57 -4.06
N GLU A 117 -0.27 -0.96 -3.30
CA GLU A 117 -0.41 0.49 -3.14
C GLU A 117 -0.67 0.84 -1.68
N GLY A 118 -0.16 1.99 -1.24
CA GLY A 118 -0.27 2.43 0.14
C GLY A 118 0.86 1.97 1.06
N ASN A 119 1.99 1.48 0.52
CA ASN A 119 3.14 1.00 1.30
C ASN A 119 3.64 2.00 2.34
N GLY A 120 3.64 3.32 2.05
CA GLY A 120 4.01 4.35 3.03
C GLY A 120 3.07 4.44 4.24
N ARG A 121 1.76 4.24 4.04
CA ARG A 121 0.81 4.15 5.16
C ARG A 121 0.98 2.84 5.92
N LEU A 122 1.16 1.73 5.22
CA LEU A 122 1.41 0.44 5.85
C LEU A 122 2.66 0.48 6.75
N ALA A 123 3.74 1.10 6.27
CA ALA A 123 4.96 1.28 7.05
C ALA A 123 4.71 2.13 8.30
N ALA A 124 4.00 3.26 8.18
CA ALA A 124 3.64 4.09 9.33
C ALA A 124 2.75 3.34 10.35
N LEU A 125 1.78 2.54 9.87
CA LEU A 125 0.94 1.70 10.71
C LEU A 125 1.78 0.69 11.48
N HIS A 126 2.68 -0.03 10.81
CA HIS A 126 3.57 -0.98 11.47
C HIS A 126 4.52 -0.32 12.49
N GLU A 127 5.02 0.88 12.20
CA GLU A 127 5.89 1.62 13.11
C GLU A 127 5.16 2.05 14.39
N VAL A 128 3.93 2.55 14.27
CA VAL A 128 3.18 3.08 15.41
C VAL A 128 2.53 1.99 16.26
N PHE A 129 1.94 0.99 15.60
CA PHE A 129 1.16 -0.05 16.29
C PHE A 129 1.97 -1.31 16.58
N GLY A 130 2.97 -1.62 15.75
CA GLY A 130 3.63 -2.92 15.72
C GLY A 130 2.92 -3.90 14.78
N ARG A 131 3.64 -4.94 14.35
CA ARG A 131 3.09 -5.98 13.44
C ARG A 131 2.15 -6.95 14.13
N GLU A 132 2.39 -7.21 15.42
CA GLU A 132 1.61 -8.12 16.26
C GLU A 132 0.47 -7.41 16.99
N ALA A 133 0.15 -6.17 16.60
CA ALA A 133 -0.98 -5.45 17.18
C ALA A 133 -2.29 -6.17 16.85
N ASP A 134 -3.16 -6.29 17.85
CA ASP A 134 -4.55 -6.69 17.67
C ASP A 134 -5.35 -5.52 17.08
N LEU A 135 -5.09 -5.27 15.79
CA LEU A 135 -5.64 -4.15 15.03
C LEU A 135 -5.98 -4.63 13.62
N GLU A 136 -7.23 -4.47 13.22
CA GLU A 136 -7.66 -4.68 11.85
C GLU A 136 -7.69 -3.37 11.06
N VAL A 137 -7.29 -3.42 9.80
CA VAL A 137 -7.24 -2.25 8.91
C VAL A 137 -8.15 -2.49 7.73
N GLU A 138 -9.03 -1.54 7.44
CA GLU A 138 -9.87 -1.56 6.24
C GLU A 138 -9.02 -1.27 5.00
N VAL A 139 -9.07 -2.18 4.02
CA VAL A 139 -8.29 -2.08 2.78
C VAL A 139 -9.14 -2.39 1.55
N GLU A 140 -8.72 -1.94 0.39
CA GLU A 140 -9.27 -2.40 -0.89
C GLU A 140 -8.63 -3.74 -1.30
N LEU A 141 -9.38 -4.84 -1.16
CA LEU A 141 -8.96 -6.15 -1.63
C LEU A 141 -9.32 -6.33 -3.10
N TYR A 142 -8.32 -6.60 -3.94
CA TYR A 142 -8.50 -6.80 -5.38
C TYR A 142 -8.58 -8.28 -5.74
N HIS A 143 -9.57 -8.62 -6.57
CA HIS A 143 -9.82 -9.98 -7.05
C HIS A 143 -9.55 -10.12 -8.55
N PHE A 144 -9.03 -11.28 -8.95
CA PHE A 144 -8.61 -11.55 -10.34
C PHE A 144 -9.07 -12.94 -10.79
N ARG A 145 -9.33 -13.10 -12.10
CA ARG A 145 -9.52 -14.44 -12.69
C ARG A 145 -8.28 -15.32 -12.57
N ARG A 146 -7.09 -14.70 -12.58
CA ARG A 146 -5.79 -15.38 -12.54
C ARG A 146 -4.95 -14.90 -11.34
N SER A 147 -5.49 -14.97 -10.12
CA SER A 147 -4.84 -14.45 -8.89
C SER A 147 -3.41 -14.98 -8.72
N LYS A 148 -3.17 -16.28 -8.96
CA LYS A 148 -1.82 -16.88 -8.90
C LYS A 148 -0.80 -16.18 -9.81
N LYS A 149 -1.22 -15.69 -10.99
CA LYS A 149 -0.34 -14.95 -11.90
C LYS A 149 0.03 -13.58 -11.35
N ILE A 150 -0.91 -12.89 -10.69
CA ILE A 150 -0.69 -11.59 -10.06
C ILE A 150 0.22 -11.73 -8.85
N VAL A 151 -0.09 -12.66 -7.93
CA VAL A 151 0.74 -12.95 -6.76
C VAL A 151 2.17 -13.29 -7.17
N ARG A 152 2.37 -14.15 -8.18
CA ARG A 152 3.71 -14.46 -8.71
C ARG A 152 4.47 -13.23 -9.19
N ARG A 153 3.79 -12.27 -9.84
CA ARG A 153 4.41 -11.02 -10.32
C ARG A 153 4.78 -10.09 -9.16
N LEU A 154 3.90 -9.97 -8.17
CA LEU A 154 4.18 -9.20 -6.95
C LEU A 154 5.34 -9.81 -6.16
N ASN A 155 5.39 -11.14 -6.02
CA ASN A 155 6.51 -11.81 -5.37
C ASN A 155 7.82 -11.69 -6.15
N ARG A 156 7.77 -11.59 -7.49
CA ARG A 156 8.96 -11.24 -8.28
C ARG A 156 9.46 -9.84 -7.92
N LEU A 157 8.57 -8.85 -7.77
CA LEU A 157 8.95 -7.52 -7.30
C LEU A 157 9.56 -7.57 -5.90
N ARG A 158 8.94 -8.31 -4.97
CA ARG A 158 9.44 -8.48 -3.60
C ARG A 158 10.86 -9.03 -3.56
N ARG A 159 11.18 -10.07 -4.35
CA ARG A 159 12.55 -10.61 -4.48
C ARG A 159 13.54 -9.57 -5.00
N LEU A 160 13.15 -8.80 -6.02
CA LEU A 160 14.01 -7.72 -6.56
C LEU A 160 14.27 -6.58 -5.56
N ASN A 161 13.41 -6.47 -4.54
CA ASN A 161 13.51 -5.52 -3.43
C ASN A 161 14.04 -6.16 -2.14
N GLY A 162 14.56 -7.39 -2.18
CA GLY A 162 15.15 -8.06 -1.00
C GLY A 162 14.15 -8.41 0.10
N LEU A 163 12.86 -8.52 -0.21
CA LEU A 163 11.79 -8.82 0.76
C LEU A 163 11.42 -10.31 0.86
N LEU A 164 12.08 -11.16 0.08
CA LEU A 164 11.89 -12.62 -0.02
C LEU A 164 13.21 -13.30 -0.35
#